data_AF-A0A1I6YR40-F1
#
_entry.id   AF-A0A1I6YR40-F1
#
_cell.length_a   1.000
_cell.length_b   1.000
_cell.length_c   1.000
_cell.angle_alpha   90.00
_cell.angle_beta   90.00
_cell.angle_gamma   90.00
#
_symmetry.space_group_name_H-M   'P 1'
#
loop_
_entity.id
_entity.type
_entity.pdbx_description
1 polymer ?
#
loop_
_entity_poly.entity_id
_entity_poly.type
_entity_poly.pdbx_seq_one_letter_code
_entity_poly.pdbx_strand_id
1 'polypeptide(L)'
;MRDSHVSFKNWMEILYLTCDFKKSPSICEIHRQSSLKRYETVYYMVQKIRIEMGDIIGKEFFEYNDLMEFDLHSKSNPLSMCEVYYGKSEGEKFDRIKLEIDCYSWNLADSIVHSKKKDYKMLKILFSNYGRPMFNAEAEKRWIRAKVMKYNWCKNVVGNFTRIVKGTYHHISLLHIQKAMDEYNFKYNYRKEIKSKIEIFLTKMSLLNGQTSG
;
A
#
# COMPACT_ATOMS: atom_id res chain seq x y z
N MET A 1 -2.34 -14.73 1.80
CA MET A 1 -2.77 -15.98 2.48
C MET A 1 -3.03 -17.11 1.51
N ARG A 2 -3.85 -16.90 0.47
CA ARG A 2 -4.11 -17.86 -0.61
C ARG A 2 -2.82 -18.27 -1.35
N ASP A 3 -2.82 -19.51 -1.84
CA ASP A 3 -1.72 -20.17 -2.59
C ASP A 3 -0.36 -20.04 -1.89
N SER A 4 -0.34 -20.38 -0.60
CA SER A 4 0.85 -20.40 0.26
C SER A 4 0.89 -21.69 1.06
N HIS A 5 2.08 -22.28 1.20
CA HIS A 5 2.32 -23.42 2.09
C HIS A 5 2.57 -22.99 3.55
N VAL A 6 2.55 -21.68 3.84
CA VAL A 6 2.69 -21.15 5.21
C VAL A 6 1.39 -21.37 5.97
N SER A 7 1.50 -21.87 7.20
CA SER A 7 0.35 -22.18 8.06
C SER A 7 -0.50 -20.94 8.38
N PHE A 8 -1.79 -21.17 8.65
CA PHE A 8 -2.73 -20.13 9.06
C PHE A 8 -2.26 -19.37 10.31
N LYS A 9 -1.74 -20.09 11.32
CA LYS A 9 -1.19 -19.50 12.55
C LYS A 9 -0.12 -18.44 12.24
N ASN A 10 0.83 -18.78 11.37
CA ASN A 10 1.92 -17.87 11.02
C ASN A 10 1.40 -16.66 10.22
N TRP A 11 0.41 -16.87 9.35
CA TRP A 11 -0.26 -15.77 8.66
C TRP A 11 -0.97 -14.81 9.62
N MET A 12 -1.67 -15.33 10.63
CA MET A 12 -2.33 -14.52 11.65
C MET A 12 -1.32 -13.74 12.51
N GLU A 13 -0.20 -14.37 12.86
CA GLU A 13 0.90 -13.73 13.58
C GLU A 13 1.47 -12.54 12.80
N ILE A 14 1.87 -12.75 11.54
CA ILE A 14 2.42 -11.66 10.71
C ILE A 14 1.37 -10.58 10.43
N LEU A 15 0.10 -10.97 10.24
CA LEU A 15 -0.98 -10.00 10.07
C LEU A 15 -1.15 -9.13 11.32
N TYR A 16 -1.16 -9.73 12.51
CA TYR A 16 -1.19 -9.01 13.78
C TYR A 16 -0.01 -8.04 13.89
N LEU A 17 1.23 -8.53 13.72
CA LEU A 17 2.44 -7.72 13.79
C LEU A 17 2.51 -6.61 12.71
N THR A 18 1.81 -6.76 11.59
CA THR A 18 1.73 -5.71 10.57
C THR A 18 0.67 -4.65 10.94
N CYS A 19 -0.47 -5.08 11.49
CA CYS A 19 -1.63 -4.23 11.76
C CYS A 19 -1.56 -3.48 13.11
N ASP A 20 -0.92 -4.04 14.13
CA ASP A 20 -1.00 -3.56 15.51
C ASP A 20 -0.29 -2.20 15.71
N PHE A 21 0.81 -1.97 14.99
CA PHE A 21 1.59 -0.75 15.16
C PHE A 21 1.02 0.44 14.39
N LYS A 22 0.81 1.54 15.12
CA LYS A 22 0.42 2.85 14.57
C LYS A 22 1.38 3.38 13.52
N LYS A 23 2.69 3.17 13.71
CA LYS A 23 3.73 3.39 12.71
C LYS A 23 4.19 2.03 12.21
N SER A 24 4.34 1.87 10.91
CA SER A 24 4.79 0.61 10.34
C SER A 24 6.16 0.21 10.86
N PRO A 25 6.35 -1.00 11.40
CA PRO A 25 7.66 -1.50 11.78
C PRO A 25 8.45 -1.92 10.54
N SER A 26 9.76 -2.06 10.69
CA SER A 26 10.57 -2.65 9.62
C SER A 26 10.26 -4.15 9.48
N ILE A 27 10.43 -4.71 8.28
CA ILE A 27 10.24 -6.16 8.09
C ILE A 27 11.23 -6.96 8.94
N CYS A 28 12.44 -6.44 9.19
CA CYS A 28 13.42 -7.07 10.09
C CYS A 28 12.91 -7.13 11.53
N GLU A 29 12.23 -6.09 11.98
CA GLU A 29 11.60 -6.06 13.31
C GLU A 29 10.44 -7.04 13.41
N ILE A 30 9.55 -7.08 12.40
CA ILE A 30 8.50 -8.09 12.32
C ILE A 30 9.12 -9.49 12.36
N HIS A 31 10.19 -9.73 11.59
CA HIS A 31 10.88 -11.02 11.55
C HIS A 31 11.43 -11.41 12.92
N ARG A 32 12.10 -10.50 13.62
CA ARG A 32 12.65 -10.72 14.97
C ARG A 32 11.56 -11.06 16.00
N GLN A 33 10.37 -10.47 15.87
CA GLN A 33 9.24 -10.73 16.76
C GLN A 33 8.44 -11.97 16.37
N SER A 34 8.57 -12.42 15.12
CA SER A 34 7.83 -13.57 14.61
C SER A 34 8.49 -14.91 14.96
N SER A 35 7.68 -15.96 14.99
CA SER A 35 8.15 -17.35 15.11
C SER A 35 8.84 -17.91 13.85
N LEU A 36 8.91 -17.13 12.76
CA LEU A 36 9.43 -17.57 11.47
C LEU A 36 10.95 -17.45 11.39
N LYS A 37 11.62 -18.54 10.99
CA LYS A 37 13.08 -18.58 10.87
C LYS A 37 13.63 -17.80 9.68
N ARG A 38 12.91 -17.78 8.56
CA ARG A 38 13.40 -17.19 7.29
C ARG A 38 12.85 -15.79 7.09
N TYR A 39 13.75 -14.83 6.94
CA TYR A 39 13.39 -13.43 6.65
C TYR A 39 12.58 -13.32 5.35
N GLU A 40 12.96 -14.07 4.31
CA GLU A 40 12.31 -14.05 3.00
C GLU A 40 10.83 -14.43 3.09
N THR A 41 10.50 -15.37 3.98
CA THR A 41 9.10 -15.77 4.21
C THR A 41 8.32 -14.62 4.84
N VAL A 42 8.87 -13.97 5.87
CA VAL A 42 8.24 -12.81 6.52
C VAL A 42 8.08 -11.66 5.53
N TYR A 43 9.13 -11.36 4.77
CA TYR A 43 9.12 -10.35 3.72
C TYR A 43 7.98 -10.61 2.73
N TYR A 44 7.90 -11.81 2.16
CA TYR A 44 6.85 -12.18 1.23
C TYR A 44 5.45 -12.03 1.84
N MET A 45 5.28 -12.45 3.10
CA MET A 45 4.00 -12.36 3.81
C MET A 45 3.57 -10.91 4.05
N VAL A 46 4.48 -10.07 4.54
CA VAL A 46 4.22 -8.63 4.75
C VAL A 46 3.87 -7.96 3.44
N GLN A 47 4.63 -8.22 2.36
CA GLN A 47 4.31 -7.66 1.06
C GLN A 47 2.92 -8.10 0.60
N LYS A 48 2.57 -9.39 0.70
CA LYS A 48 1.19 -9.82 0.38
C LYS A 48 0.13 -9.06 1.18
N ILE A 49 0.30 -8.92 2.50
CA ILE A 49 -0.66 -8.18 3.34
C ILE A 49 -0.82 -6.73 2.86
N ARG A 50 0.28 -6.07 2.50
CA ARG A 50 0.27 -4.70 1.99
C ARG A 50 -0.53 -4.54 0.71
N ILE A 51 -0.42 -5.50 -0.22
CA ILE A 51 -1.26 -5.46 -1.41
C ILE A 51 -2.73 -5.59 -1.07
N GLU A 52 -3.09 -6.53 -0.20
CA GLU A 52 -4.50 -6.72 0.20
C GLU A 52 -5.03 -5.44 0.89
N MET A 53 -4.19 -4.75 1.68
CA MET A 53 -4.50 -3.41 2.22
C MET A 53 -4.75 -2.39 1.10
N GLY A 54 -3.93 -2.40 0.06
CA GLY A 54 -4.14 -1.59 -1.14
C GLY A 54 -5.46 -1.91 -1.83
N ASP A 55 -5.82 -3.20 -1.96
CA ASP A 55 -7.07 -3.69 -2.58
C ASP A 55 -8.30 -3.20 -1.84
N ILE A 56 -8.26 -3.23 -0.51
CA ILE A 56 -9.27 -2.59 0.34
C ILE A 56 -9.39 -1.10 0.02
N ILE A 57 -8.27 -0.38 0.00
CA ILE A 57 -8.28 1.08 -0.17
C ILE A 57 -8.75 1.50 -1.56
N GLY A 58 -8.34 0.78 -2.60
CA GLY A 58 -8.73 1.15 -3.96
C GLY A 58 -10.18 0.81 -4.32
N LYS A 59 -10.96 0.23 -3.41
CA LYS A 59 -12.43 0.12 -3.53
C LYS A 59 -13.19 1.22 -2.79
N GLU A 60 -12.48 2.05 -2.03
CA GLU A 60 -13.07 3.22 -1.38
C GLU A 60 -13.28 4.35 -2.41
N PHE A 61 -14.25 5.22 -2.14
CA PHE A 61 -14.52 6.40 -2.97
C PHE A 61 -13.54 7.54 -2.67
N PHE A 62 -13.05 8.19 -3.73
CA PHE A 62 -12.26 9.43 -3.65
C PHE A 62 -12.87 10.47 -4.58
N GLU A 63 -12.97 11.70 -4.09
CA GLU A 63 -13.65 12.79 -4.82
C GLU A 63 -12.67 13.58 -5.70
N TYR A 64 -11.43 13.67 -5.25
CA TYR A 64 -10.41 14.51 -5.86
C TYR A 64 -9.08 13.78 -5.99
N ASN A 65 -8.26 14.26 -6.93
CA ASN A 65 -6.85 13.92 -6.99
C ASN A 65 -5.98 15.16 -7.22
N ASP A 66 -4.72 15.03 -6.82
CA ASP A 66 -3.66 16.00 -7.04
C ASP A 66 -2.32 15.28 -7.28
N LEU A 67 -1.36 15.96 -7.91
CA LEU A 67 0.00 15.46 -8.13
C LEU A 67 0.96 16.21 -7.21
N MET A 68 1.75 15.48 -6.44
CA MET A 68 2.55 16.06 -5.37
C MET A 68 4.00 15.61 -5.42
N GLU A 69 4.90 16.55 -5.13
CA GLU A 69 6.31 16.26 -4.98
C GLU A 69 6.55 15.29 -3.82
N PHE A 70 7.30 14.24 -4.10
CA PHE A 70 7.70 13.21 -3.16
C PHE A 70 9.19 12.95 -3.31
N ASP A 71 10.00 13.70 -2.57
CA ASP A 71 11.45 13.59 -2.67
C ASP A 71 12.02 12.47 -1.79
N LEU A 72 12.26 11.32 -2.44
CA LEU A 72 13.07 10.22 -1.92
C LEU A 72 14.40 10.04 -2.68
N HIS A 73 14.64 10.82 -3.74
CA HIS A 73 15.61 10.56 -4.81
C HIS A 73 16.86 9.81 -4.34
N SER A 74 16.89 8.50 -4.65
CA SER A 74 18.00 7.61 -4.33
C SER A 74 18.28 6.66 -5.49
N LYS A 75 19.49 6.11 -5.57
CA LYS A 75 19.82 5.09 -6.60
C LYS A 75 18.84 3.92 -6.60
N SER A 76 18.28 3.57 -5.43
CA SER A 76 17.29 2.51 -5.26
C SER A 76 15.87 2.92 -5.69
N ASN A 77 15.55 4.21 -5.63
CA ASN A 77 14.20 4.71 -5.87
C ASN A 77 14.23 6.13 -6.47
N PRO A 78 13.92 6.26 -7.77
CA PRO A 78 13.92 7.54 -8.46
C PRO A 78 12.60 8.30 -8.34
N LEU A 79 11.64 7.83 -7.54
CA LEU A 79 10.33 8.46 -7.37
C LEU A 79 10.49 9.91 -6.88
N SER A 80 9.92 10.84 -7.64
CA SER A 80 9.93 12.28 -7.38
C SER A 80 8.54 12.88 -7.20
N MET A 81 7.52 12.17 -7.66
CA MET A 81 6.13 12.60 -7.64
C MET A 81 5.24 11.47 -7.11
N CYS A 82 4.07 11.82 -6.62
CA CYS A 82 3.09 10.90 -6.08
C CYS A 82 1.70 11.44 -6.38
N GLU A 83 0.80 10.59 -6.85
CA GLU A 83 -0.61 10.91 -6.98
C GLU A 83 -1.28 10.79 -5.60
N VAL A 84 -2.02 11.83 -5.24
CA VAL A 84 -2.76 11.87 -3.98
C VAL A 84 -4.24 11.98 -4.28
N TYR A 85 -4.95 10.90 -4.01
CA TYR A 85 -6.41 10.86 -4.06
C TYR A 85 -6.96 11.17 -2.68
N TYR A 86 -8.03 11.96 -2.62
CA TYR A 86 -8.64 12.35 -1.35
C TYR A 86 -10.13 12.63 -1.46
N GLY A 87 -10.82 12.53 -0.32
CA GLY A 87 -12.26 12.78 -0.22
C GLY A 87 -12.72 12.66 1.22
N LYS A 88 -14.01 12.90 1.46
CA LYS A 88 -14.64 12.63 2.76
C LYS A 88 -15.21 11.21 2.78
N SER A 89 -15.24 10.60 3.96
CA SER A 89 -16.01 9.36 4.15
C SER A 89 -17.51 9.67 4.10
N GLU A 90 -18.33 8.72 3.65
CA GLU A 90 -19.79 8.86 3.67
C GLU A 90 -20.30 9.15 5.10
N GLY A 91 -21.10 10.22 5.26
CA GLY A 91 -21.72 10.59 6.53
C GLY A 91 -20.79 11.23 7.59
N GLU A 92 -19.53 11.50 7.26
CA GLU A 92 -18.47 11.73 8.25
C GLU A 92 -17.76 13.09 8.15
N LYS A 93 -17.06 13.46 9.24
CA LYS A 93 -16.15 14.61 9.29
C LYS A 93 -14.71 14.27 8.87
N PHE A 94 -14.42 13.00 8.58
CA PHE A 94 -13.06 12.51 8.39
C PHE A 94 -12.67 12.31 6.92
N ASP A 95 -11.44 12.72 6.61
CA ASP A 95 -10.85 12.61 5.29
C ASP A 95 -10.24 11.22 5.05
N ARG A 96 -10.44 10.71 3.84
CA ARG A 96 -9.77 9.55 3.24
C ARG A 96 -8.67 10.03 2.31
N ILE A 97 -7.60 9.25 2.23
CA ILE A 97 -6.49 9.44 1.30
C ILE A 97 -6.15 8.13 0.59
N LYS A 98 -5.50 8.26 -0.56
CA LYS A 98 -4.76 7.19 -1.19
C LYS A 98 -3.57 7.79 -1.92
N LEU A 99 -2.38 7.39 -1.50
CA LEU A 99 -1.11 7.69 -2.16
C LEU A 99 -0.81 6.60 -3.19
N GLU A 100 -0.49 7.01 -4.40
CA GLU A 100 -0.03 6.13 -5.47
C GLU A 100 1.20 6.71 -6.15
N ILE A 101 2.09 5.84 -6.64
CA ILE A 101 3.17 6.30 -7.51
C ILE A 101 2.57 6.89 -8.79
N ASP A 102 3.23 7.92 -9.33
CA ASP A 102 2.79 8.58 -10.55
C ASP A 102 2.92 7.66 -11.79
N CYS A 103 2.22 8.03 -12.88
CA CYS A 103 2.18 7.24 -14.10
C CYS A 103 3.56 7.00 -14.74
N TYR A 104 4.49 7.94 -14.65
CA TYR A 104 5.85 7.76 -15.19
C TYR A 104 6.61 6.73 -14.36
N SER A 105 6.52 6.83 -13.03
CA SER A 105 7.12 5.86 -12.12
C SER A 105 6.53 4.46 -12.26
N TRP A 106 5.23 4.34 -12.57
CA TRP A 106 4.59 3.08 -12.95
C TRP A 106 5.25 2.46 -14.18
N ASN A 107 5.36 3.22 -15.27
CA ASN A 107 5.97 2.74 -16.52
C ASN A 107 7.43 2.32 -16.32
N LEU A 108 8.18 3.07 -15.52
CA LEU A 108 9.55 2.72 -15.17
C LEU A 108 9.62 1.42 -14.35
N ALA A 109 8.76 1.28 -13.34
CA ALA A 109 8.67 0.05 -12.54
C ALA A 109 8.35 -1.16 -13.41
N ASP A 110 7.40 -1.03 -14.34
CA ASP A 110 6.98 -2.10 -15.24
C ASP A 110 8.11 -2.53 -16.19
N SER A 111 8.84 -1.58 -16.76
CA SER A 111 10.04 -1.86 -17.56
C SER A 111 11.13 -2.60 -16.76
N ILE A 112 11.36 -2.21 -15.50
CA ILE A 112 12.29 -2.91 -14.60
C ILE A 112 11.81 -4.35 -14.33
N VAL A 113 10.51 -4.57 -14.16
CA VAL A 113 9.99 -5.92 -13.97
C VAL A 113 10.20 -6.77 -15.21
N HIS A 114 9.86 -6.26 -16.40
CA HIS A 114 10.06 -6.99 -17.66
C HIS A 114 11.51 -7.44 -17.86
N SER A 115 12.49 -6.59 -17.50
CA SER A 115 13.91 -6.96 -17.56
C SER A 115 14.36 -7.95 -16.47
N LYS A 116 13.77 -7.91 -15.26
CA LYS A 116 14.20 -8.73 -14.10
C LYS A 116 13.35 -9.99 -13.85
N LYS A 117 12.28 -10.22 -14.62
CA LYS A 117 11.26 -11.26 -14.35
C LYS A 117 11.81 -12.69 -14.30
N LYS A 118 12.92 -13.01 -14.97
CA LYS A 118 13.45 -14.38 -14.97
C LYS A 118 14.20 -14.73 -13.68
N ASP A 119 14.79 -13.75 -12.98
CA ASP A 119 15.73 -14.01 -11.88
C ASP A 119 15.20 -13.61 -10.49
N TYR A 120 14.04 -12.95 -10.43
CA TYR A 120 13.53 -12.46 -9.17
C TYR A 120 12.79 -13.55 -8.38
N LYS A 121 13.33 -13.98 -7.24
CA LYS A 121 12.81 -15.10 -6.42
C LYS A 121 11.33 -15.00 -6.04
N MET A 122 10.77 -13.79 -5.96
CA MET A 122 9.39 -13.57 -5.50
C MET A 122 8.53 -12.88 -6.57
N LEU A 123 8.46 -13.46 -7.76
CA LEU A 123 7.73 -12.88 -8.89
C LEU A 123 6.29 -12.49 -8.55
N LYS A 124 5.58 -13.32 -7.78
CA LYS A 124 4.18 -13.07 -7.39
C LYS A 124 3.97 -11.74 -6.66
N ILE A 125 5.04 -11.13 -6.14
CA ILE A 125 4.98 -9.82 -5.48
C ILE A 125 5.61 -8.66 -6.28
N LEU A 126 5.87 -8.84 -7.57
CA LEU A 126 6.33 -7.76 -8.46
C LEU A 126 5.18 -6.94 -9.02
N PHE A 127 5.48 -5.68 -9.37
CA PHE A 127 4.53 -4.72 -9.94
C PHE A 127 3.70 -5.29 -11.10
N SER A 128 4.31 -5.98 -12.07
CA SER A 128 3.59 -6.54 -13.23
C SER A 128 2.56 -7.62 -12.86
N ASN A 129 2.76 -8.32 -11.75
CA ASN A 129 1.87 -9.38 -11.30
C ASN A 129 0.75 -8.87 -10.39
N TYR A 130 0.77 -7.57 -10.07
CA TYR A 130 -0.21 -6.98 -9.17
C TYR A 130 -1.43 -6.40 -9.84
N GLY A 131 -1.66 -6.70 -11.13
CA GLY A 131 -3.00 -6.74 -11.72
C GLY A 131 -3.91 -5.62 -11.23
N ARG A 132 -3.40 -4.40 -11.21
CA ARG A 132 -4.20 -3.20 -11.06
C ARG A 132 -4.03 -2.52 -12.39
N PRO A 133 -5.06 -2.50 -13.25
CA PRO A 133 -5.04 -1.50 -14.30
C PRO A 133 -4.80 -0.19 -13.56
N MET A 134 -3.94 0.67 -14.08
CA MET A 134 -4.16 2.10 -13.98
C MET A 134 -5.68 2.27 -13.93
N PHE A 135 -6.25 2.59 -12.75
CA PHE A 135 -7.70 2.71 -12.45
C PHE A 135 -8.50 2.49 -13.71
N ASN A 136 -9.27 1.41 -13.95
CA ASN A 136 -9.96 1.18 -15.22
C ASN A 136 -10.39 2.53 -15.87
N ALA A 137 -9.55 3.05 -16.79
CA ALA A 137 -9.25 4.51 -16.85
C ALA A 137 -10.40 5.35 -17.35
N GLU A 138 -11.39 4.69 -17.92
CA GLU A 138 -12.57 5.31 -18.50
C GLU A 138 -13.83 5.09 -17.64
N ALA A 139 -13.85 4.10 -16.76
CA ALA A 139 -15.04 3.77 -15.97
C ALA A 139 -15.07 4.44 -14.58
N GLU A 140 -13.94 4.45 -13.85
CA GLU A 140 -13.88 4.95 -12.46
C GLU A 140 -13.28 6.37 -12.33
N LYS A 141 -12.43 6.81 -13.29
CA LYS A 141 -11.98 8.22 -13.34
C LYS A 141 -13.11 9.23 -13.57
N ARG A 142 -14.30 8.74 -13.97
CA ARG A 142 -15.48 9.56 -14.28
C ARG A 142 -15.97 10.40 -13.10
N TRP A 143 -15.52 10.11 -11.88
CA TRP A 143 -15.92 10.82 -10.64
C TRP A 143 -14.79 11.56 -9.92
N ILE A 144 -13.53 11.38 -10.33
CA ILE A 144 -12.38 11.99 -9.64
C ILE A 144 -12.04 13.31 -10.32
N ARG A 145 -12.17 14.41 -9.57
CA ARG A 145 -11.89 15.76 -10.07
C ARG A 145 -10.46 16.18 -9.72
N ALA A 146 -9.71 16.62 -10.71
CA ALA A 146 -8.43 17.30 -10.47
C ALA A 146 -8.68 18.54 -9.61
N LYS A 147 -8.08 18.58 -8.42
CA LYS A 147 -8.22 19.72 -7.50
C LYS A 147 -6.96 19.84 -6.66
N VAL A 148 -6.44 21.06 -6.62
CA VAL A 148 -5.30 21.37 -5.76
C VAL A 148 -5.70 21.14 -4.31
N MET A 149 -5.02 20.20 -3.68
CA MET A 149 -5.20 19.89 -2.26
C MET A 149 -4.68 21.06 -1.42
N LYS A 150 -5.32 21.33 -0.28
CA LYS A 150 -4.81 22.34 0.66
C LYS A 150 -3.36 22.00 1.05
N TYR A 151 -2.43 22.89 0.70
CA TYR A 151 -0.98 22.68 0.80
C TYR A 151 -0.52 22.12 2.16
N ASN A 152 -1.01 22.70 3.27
CA ASN A 152 -0.63 22.25 4.61
C ASN A 152 -1.06 20.81 4.92
N TRP A 153 -2.23 20.40 4.44
CA TRP A 153 -2.72 19.04 4.69
C TRP A 153 -1.95 18.03 3.86
N CYS A 154 -1.72 18.34 2.58
CA CYS A 154 -0.87 17.54 1.71
C CYS A 154 0.52 17.32 2.30
N LYS A 155 1.21 18.41 2.65
CA LYS A 155 2.56 18.38 3.21
C LYS A 155 2.62 17.52 4.48
N ASN A 156 1.54 17.48 5.26
CA ASN A 156 1.45 16.59 6.41
C ASN A 156 1.32 15.13 5.99
N VAL A 157 0.44 14.79 5.06
CA VAL A 157 0.25 13.41 4.59
C VAL A 157 1.51 12.87 3.91
N VAL A 158 1.95 13.53 2.84
CA VAL A 158 3.10 13.15 2.03
C VAL A 158 4.39 13.22 2.84
N GLY A 159 4.56 14.28 3.65
CA GLY A 159 5.72 14.43 4.53
C GLY A 159 5.78 13.39 5.65
N ASN A 160 4.65 12.96 6.20
CA ASN A 160 4.64 11.88 7.20
C ASN A 160 5.03 10.55 6.57
N PHE A 161 4.51 10.22 5.38
CA PHE A 161 4.93 9.03 4.67
C PHE A 161 6.42 9.09 4.31
N THR A 162 6.92 10.22 3.82
CA THR A 162 8.34 10.44 3.52
C THR A 162 9.23 10.15 4.73
N ARG A 163 8.84 10.61 5.92
CA ARG A 163 9.58 10.32 7.17
C ARG A 163 9.58 8.83 7.53
N ILE A 164 8.47 8.12 7.31
CA ILE A 164 8.39 6.67 7.53
C ILE A 164 9.35 5.95 6.57
N VAL A 165 9.37 6.33 5.30
CA VAL A 165 10.28 5.73 4.32
C VAL A 165 11.74 6.01 4.69
N LYS A 166 12.08 7.26 4.99
CA LYS A 166 13.43 7.68 5.36
C LYS A 166 13.91 7.14 6.71
N GLY A 167 13.03 6.63 7.59
CA GLY A 167 13.39 6.12 8.92
C GLY A 167 13.20 4.61 9.13
N THR A 168 12.34 3.96 8.33
CA THR A 168 12.02 2.53 8.49
C THR A 168 12.31 1.73 7.24
N TYR A 169 12.07 2.30 6.05
CA TYR A 169 12.23 1.62 4.77
C TYR A 169 13.43 2.14 3.98
N HIS A 170 14.57 2.29 4.66
CA HIS A 170 15.82 2.66 4.04
C HIS A 170 16.08 1.75 2.83
N HIS A 171 16.26 2.35 1.65
CA HIS A 171 16.50 1.64 0.37
C HIS A 171 15.30 0.89 -0.24
N ILE A 172 14.07 1.27 0.08
CA ILE A 172 12.90 0.70 -0.60
C ILE A 172 12.97 0.96 -2.10
N SER A 173 12.98 -0.12 -2.89
CA SER A 173 13.03 0.02 -4.35
C SER A 173 11.72 0.55 -4.92
N LEU A 174 11.77 1.12 -6.12
CA LEU A 174 10.57 1.48 -6.89
C LEU A 174 9.59 0.29 -7.01
N LEU A 175 10.10 -0.94 -7.14
CA LEU A 175 9.31 -2.19 -7.21
C LEU A 175 8.54 -2.55 -5.94
N HIS A 176 8.70 -1.83 -4.84
CA HIS A 176 8.02 -2.14 -3.57
C HIS A 176 7.42 -0.91 -2.87
N ILE A 177 7.67 0.31 -3.36
CA ILE A 177 7.22 1.51 -2.66
C ILE A 177 5.70 1.67 -2.62
N GLN A 178 4.98 1.27 -3.67
CA GLN A 178 3.52 1.28 -3.66
C GLN A 178 2.97 0.45 -2.50
N LYS A 179 3.59 -0.69 -2.17
CA LYS A 179 3.15 -1.55 -1.06
C LYS A 179 3.31 -0.85 0.28
N ALA A 180 4.37 -0.05 0.45
CA ALA A 180 4.53 0.78 1.64
C ALA A 180 3.49 1.91 1.68
N MET A 181 3.14 2.50 0.53
CA MET A 181 2.03 3.45 0.42
C MET A 181 0.70 2.79 0.77
N ASP A 182 0.45 1.57 0.32
CA ASP A 182 -0.78 0.82 0.59
C ASP A 182 -0.99 0.57 2.09
N GLU A 183 0.07 0.17 2.80
CA GLU A 183 0.05 0.05 4.26
C GLU A 183 -0.27 1.38 4.94
N TYR A 184 0.40 2.44 4.48
CA TYR A 184 0.21 3.79 5.01
C TYR A 184 -1.22 4.29 4.79
N ASN A 185 -1.75 4.13 3.58
CA ASN A 185 -3.11 4.50 3.20
C ASN A 185 -4.13 3.79 4.09
N PHE A 186 -3.98 2.47 4.28
CA PHE A 186 -4.85 1.69 5.14
C PHE A 186 -4.81 2.18 6.59
N LYS A 187 -3.60 2.30 7.17
CA LYS A 187 -3.45 2.75 8.56
C LYS A 187 -3.97 4.17 8.76
N TYR A 188 -3.70 5.07 7.82
CA TYR A 188 -4.17 6.45 7.88
C TYR A 188 -5.69 6.54 7.81
N ASN A 189 -6.31 5.89 6.82
CA ASN A 189 -7.75 5.98 6.59
C ASN A 189 -8.56 5.45 7.78
N TYR A 190 -8.05 4.42 8.45
CA TYR A 190 -8.71 3.83 9.61
C TYR A 190 -8.18 4.34 10.96
N ARG A 191 -7.32 5.37 11.01
CA ARG A 191 -6.60 5.81 12.23
C ARG A 191 -7.49 6.19 13.42
N LYS A 192 -8.74 6.55 13.19
CA LYS A 192 -9.71 6.98 14.20
C LYS A 192 -10.77 5.93 14.52
N GLU A 193 -10.75 4.80 13.82
CA GLU A 193 -11.68 3.70 14.07
C GLU A 193 -11.42 3.09 15.46
N ILE A 194 -12.51 2.76 16.14
CA ILE A 194 -12.49 2.08 17.45
C ILE A 194 -12.01 0.63 17.27
N LYS A 195 -12.44 -0.02 16.18
CA LYS A 195 -12.05 -1.39 15.86
C LYS A 195 -10.55 -1.50 15.63
N SER A 196 -10.00 -2.64 16.03
CA SER A 196 -8.60 -2.96 15.76
C SER A 196 -8.34 -3.01 14.24
N LYS A 197 -7.11 -2.67 13.82
CA LYS A 197 -6.76 -2.66 12.40
C LYS A 197 -6.86 -4.04 11.76
N ILE A 198 -6.58 -5.09 12.53
CA ILE A 198 -6.74 -6.48 12.08
C ILE A 198 -8.21 -6.84 11.87
N GLU A 199 -9.11 -6.42 12.78
CA GLU A 199 -10.55 -6.67 12.62
C GLU A 199 -11.10 -5.95 11.38
N ILE A 200 -10.70 -4.70 11.17
CA ILE A 200 -11.06 -3.91 9.98
C ILE A 200 -10.56 -4.62 8.72
N PHE A 201 -9.30 -5.04 8.72
CA PHE A 201 -8.69 -5.75 7.59
C PHE A 201 -9.49 -7.01 7.24
N LEU A 202 -9.75 -7.87 8.23
CA LEU A 202 -10.48 -9.13 8.02
C LEU A 202 -11.92 -8.88 7.54
N THR A 203 -12.61 -7.89 8.13
CA THR A 203 -13.98 -7.53 7.76
C THR A 203 -14.05 -7.04 6.30
N LYS A 204 -13.18 -6.10 5.94
CA LYS A 204 -13.13 -5.54 4.59
C LYS A 204 -12.71 -6.59 3.56
N MET A 205 -11.75 -7.45 3.89
CA MET A 205 -11.35 -8.58 3.04
C MET A 205 -12.50 -9.56 2.78
N SER A 206 -13.33 -9.84 3.78
CA SER A 206 -14.50 -10.71 3.62
C SER A 206 -15.49 -10.12 2.62
N LEU A 207 -15.79 -8.81 2.73
CA LEU A 207 -16.69 -8.09 1.83
C LEU A 207 -16.17 -8.10 0.37
N LEU A 208 -14.86 -7.90 0.18
CA LEU A 208 -14.24 -7.92 -1.16
C LEU A 208 -14.42 -9.27 -1.85
N ASN A 209 -14.25 -10.38 -1.11
CA ASN A 209 -14.38 -11.73 -1.67
C ASN A 209 -15.85 -12.14 -1.88
N GLY A 210 -16.76 -11.60 -1.07
CA GLY A 210 -18.20 -11.82 -1.24
C GLY A 210 -18.74 -11.18 -2.52
N GLN A 211 -18.15 -10.06 -2.98
CA GLN A 211 -18.55 -9.37 -4.22
C GLN A 211 -18.06 -10.07 -5.50
N THR A 212 -17.04 -10.92 -5.44
CA THR A 212 -16.50 -11.65 -6.61
C THR A 212 -17.18 -12.99 -6.88
N SER A 213 -18.21 -13.35 -6.11
CA SER A 213 -18.90 -14.66 -6.18
C SER A 213 -20.31 -14.58 -6.77
N GLY A 214 -20.65 -13.48 -7.45
CA GLY A 214 -21.94 -13.23 -8.10
C GLY A 214 -21.83 -13.15 -9.61
#